data_AF-A0AAQ4DZ98-F1
#
_entry.id   AF-A0AAQ4DZ98-F1
#
_cell.length_a   1.000
_cell.length_b   1.000
_cell.length_c   1.000
_cell.angle_alpha   90.00
_cell.angle_beta   90.00
_cell.angle_gamma   90.00
#
_symmetry.space_group_name_H-M   'P 1'
#
loop_
_entity.id
_entity.type
_entity.pdbx_description
1 polymer ?
#
loop_
_entity_poly.entity_id
_entity_poly.type
_entity_poly.pdbx_seq_one_letter_code
_entity_poly.pdbx_strand_id
1 'polypeptide(L)'
;MSSSGFKQEMPPEGGYAPFNIKRIPARTLFSGYKLFGLYFGFTGIAWYLLKTQIVRRNVMDLVTTCLDMASFRKMPVVWLTLPL
;
A
#
# COMPACT_ATOMS: atom_id res chain seq x y z
N MET A 1 -57.88 -34.71 -43.57
CA MET A 1 -56.51 -34.28 -43.26
C MET A 1 -55.85 -35.35 -42.41
N SER A 2 -54.73 -35.89 -42.89
CA SER A 2 -53.95 -36.97 -42.26
C SER A 2 -53.54 -36.59 -40.84
N SER A 3 -53.83 -37.46 -39.87
CA SER A 3 -53.36 -37.37 -38.47
C SER A 3 -51.89 -37.81 -38.37
N SER A 4 -51.00 -37.16 -39.13
CA SER A 4 -49.57 -37.31 -38.91
C SER A 4 -49.22 -36.54 -37.63
N GLY A 5 -49.08 -37.26 -36.52
CA GLY A 5 -48.75 -36.67 -35.23
C GLY A 5 -47.39 -35.98 -35.26
N PHE A 6 -47.38 -34.67 -35.50
CA PHE A 6 -46.19 -33.85 -35.33
C PHE A 6 -45.82 -33.85 -33.85
N LYS A 7 -44.61 -34.33 -33.52
CA LYS A 7 -44.05 -34.20 -32.18
C LYS A 7 -43.64 -32.74 -31.99
N GLN A 8 -44.58 -31.95 -31.49
CA GLN A 8 -44.27 -30.61 -31.02
C GLN A 8 -43.45 -30.74 -29.75
N GLU A 9 -42.24 -30.19 -29.75
CA GLU A 9 -41.40 -30.16 -28.55
C GLU A 9 -42.11 -29.29 -27.51
N MET A 10 -42.56 -29.93 -26.44
CA MET A 10 -43.24 -29.25 -25.34
C MET A 10 -42.19 -28.80 -24.32
N PRO A 11 -42.44 -27.70 -23.59
CA PRO A 11 -41.63 -27.42 -22.41
C PRO A 11 -41.73 -28.61 -21.44
N PRO A 12 -40.67 -28.87 -20.65
CA PRO A 12 -40.71 -29.92 -19.65
C PRO A 12 -41.89 -29.71 -18.69
N GLU A 13 -42.52 -30.79 -18.24
CA GLU A 13 -43.75 -30.74 -17.41
C GLU A 13 -43.57 -29.97 -16.09
N GLY A 14 -42.32 -29.78 -15.64
CA GLY A 14 -41.94 -29.01 -14.45
C GLY A 14 -41.50 -27.55 -14.71
N GLY A 15 -41.53 -27.08 -15.95
CA GLY A 15 -41.10 -25.73 -16.33
C GLY A 15 -39.57 -25.52 -16.31
N TYR A 16 -39.13 -24.34 -16.74
CA TYR A 16 -37.72 -23.94 -16.68
C TYR A 16 -37.37 -23.37 -15.31
N ALA A 17 -36.10 -23.55 -14.90
CA ALA A 17 -35.59 -22.87 -13.71
C ALA A 17 -35.75 -21.34 -13.86
N PRO A 18 -36.11 -20.63 -12.78
CA PRO A 18 -36.30 -19.19 -12.85
C PRO A 18 -34.99 -18.50 -13.23
N PHE A 19 -35.04 -17.70 -14.29
CA PHE A 19 -33.90 -16.88 -14.70
C PHE A 19 -33.77 -15.65 -13.80
N ASN A 20 -32.56 -15.38 -13.33
CA ASN A 20 -32.25 -14.14 -12.62
C ASN A 20 -32.21 -12.97 -13.61
N ILE A 21 -33.35 -12.35 -13.87
CA ILE A 21 -33.48 -11.14 -14.70
C ILE A 21 -32.92 -9.90 -13.97
N LYS A 22 -32.90 -9.93 -12.63
CA LYS A 22 -32.43 -8.82 -11.79
C LYS A 22 -30.92 -8.90 -11.61
N ARG A 23 -30.29 -7.72 -11.55
CA ARG A 23 -28.85 -7.61 -11.23
C ARG A 23 -28.59 -8.10 -9.81
N ILE A 24 -27.60 -8.98 -9.67
CA ILE A 24 -27.08 -9.40 -8.37
C ILE A 24 -26.10 -8.31 -7.92
N PRO A 25 -26.37 -7.58 -6.82
CA PRO A 25 -25.48 -6.51 -6.38
C PRO A 25 -24.13 -7.08 -5.93
N ALA A 26 -23.05 -6.34 -6.21
CA ALA A 26 -21.71 -6.69 -5.76
C ALA A 26 -21.60 -6.57 -4.24
N ARG A 27 -20.79 -7.44 -3.61
CA ARG A 27 -20.52 -7.36 -2.18
C ARG A 27 -19.59 -6.19 -1.86
N THR A 28 -20.00 -5.34 -0.92
CA THR A 28 -19.18 -4.24 -0.41
C THR A 28 -18.28 -4.75 0.72
N LEU A 29 -16.96 -4.75 0.50
CA LEU A 29 -16.00 -5.26 1.49
C LEU A 29 -15.64 -4.22 2.56
N PHE A 30 -15.69 -2.94 2.20
CA PHE A 30 -15.32 -1.84 3.08
C PHE A 30 -16.44 -0.80 3.15
N SER A 31 -16.75 -0.35 4.37
CA SER A 31 -17.57 0.84 4.57
C SER A 31 -16.69 2.09 4.53
N GLY A 32 -17.29 3.26 4.28
CA GLY A 32 -16.55 4.53 4.23
C GLY A 32 -15.71 4.78 5.50
N TYR A 33 -16.25 4.52 6.68
CA TYR A 33 -15.53 4.69 7.94
C TYR A 33 -14.29 3.80 8.06
N LYS A 34 -14.33 2.57 7.52
CA LYS A 34 -13.17 1.68 7.50
C LYS A 34 -12.04 2.25 6.65
N LEU A 35 -12.37 2.87 5.51
CA LEU A 35 -11.39 3.50 4.63
C LEU A 35 -10.75 4.73 5.29
N PHE A 36 -11.55 5.56 5.96
CA PHE A 36 -11.02 6.70 6.72
C PHE A 36 -10.14 6.25 7.88
N GLY A 37 -10.57 5.24 8.65
CA GLY A 37 -9.76 4.68 9.72
C GLY A 37 -8.42 4.13 9.22
N LEU A 38 -8.43 3.45 8.07
CA LEU A 38 -7.21 2.96 7.43
C LEU A 38 -6.31 4.11 6.99
N TYR A 39 -6.86 5.13 6.35
CA TYR A 39 -6.10 6.31 5.93
C TYR A 39 -5.40 7.00 7.11
N PHE A 40 -6.14 7.31 8.19
CA PHE A 40 -5.55 7.95 9.36
C PHE A 40 -4.56 7.03 10.08
N GLY A 41 -4.82 5.73 10.14
CA GLY A 41 -3.91 4.75 10.70
C GLY A 41 -2.56 4.72 9.96
N PHE A 42 -2.58 4.59 8.63
CA PHE A 42 -1.36 4.62 7.82
C PHE A 42 -0.63 5.95 7.91
N THR A 43 -1.35 7.07 7.88
CA THR A 43 -0.76 8.41 7.96
C THR A 43 -0.09 8.65 9.32
N GLY A 44 -0.73 8.23 10.42
CA GLY A 44 -0.16 8.34 11.76
C GLY A 44 1.10 7.48 11.94
N ILE A 45 1.07 6.24 11.45
CA ILE A 45 2.24 5.34 11.49
C ILE A 45 3.39 5.93 10.66
N ALA A 46 3.12 6.41 9.44
CA ALA A 46 4.13 7.02 8.57
C ALA A 46 4.77 8.24 9.24
N TRP A 47 3.96 9.09 9.89
CA TRP A 47 4.45 10.27 10.59
C TRP A 47 5.37 9.92 11.77
N TYR A 48 4.98 8.91 12.56
CA TYR A 48 5.80 8.41 13.67
C TYR A 48 7.15 7.88 13.17
N LEU A 49 7.14 7.05 12.12
CA LEU A 49 8.37 6.51 11.54
C LEU A 49 9.27 7.63 11.02
N LEU A 50 8.74 8.60 10.26
CA LEU A 50 9.51 9.73 9.75
C LEU A 50 10.15 10.56 10.88
N LYS A 51 9.41 10.87 11.94
CA LYS A 51 9.95 11.57 13.11
C LYS A 51 11.15 10.84 13.71
N THR A 52 11.04 9.52 13.90
CA THR A 52 12.16 8.73 14.45
C THR A 52 13.36 8.68 13.50
N GLN A 53 13.14 8.64 12.18
CA GLN A 53 14.23 8.68 11.19
C GLN A 53 14.96 10.02 11.21
N ILE A 54 14.23 11.14 11.29
CA ILE A 54 14.83 12.48 11.35
C ILE A 54 15.70 12.64 12.59
N VAL A 55 15.22 12.21 13.77
CA VAL A 55 16.01 12.27 15.00
C VAL A 55 17.28 11.43 14.86
N ARG A 56 17.19 10.22 14.30
CA ARG A 56 18.37 9.38 14.04
C ARG A 56 19.37 10.06 13.12
N ARG A 57 18.92 10.68 12.02
CA ARG A 57 19.79 11.41 11.08
C ARG A 57 20.55 12.52 11.79
N ASN A 58 19.86 13.35 12.56
CA ASN A 58 20.48 14.46 13.30
C ASN A 58 21.57 13.95 14.27
N VAL A 59 21.32 12.84 14.96
CA VAL A 59 22.32 12.24 15.86
C VAL A 59 23.53 11.74 15.08
N MET A 60 23.34 11.07 13.93
CA MET A 60 24.44 10.58 13.10
C MET A 60 25.28 11.73 12.53
N ASP A 61 24.66 12.83 12.12
CA ASP A 61 25.36 14.01 11.59
C ASP A 61 26.23 14.67 12.68
N LEU A 62 25.72 14.75 13.92
CA LEU A 62 26.48 15.22 15.08
C LEU A 62 27.66 14.29 15.43
N VAL A 63 27.45 12.97 15.38
CA VAL A 63 28.53 12.00 15.64
C VAL A 63 29.62 12.12 14.57
N THR A 64 29.23 12.25 13.29
CA THR A 64 30.16 12.34 12.17
C THR A 64 31.01 13.61 12.26
N THR A 65 30.37 14.77 12.49
CA THR A 65 31.08 16.05 12.66
C THR A 65 32.01 16.05 13.86
N CYS A 66 31.64 15.40 14.96
CA CYS A 66 32.48 15.29 16.15
C CYS A 66 33.70 14.38 15.91
N LEU A 67 33.52 13.26 15.19
CA LEU A 67 34.62 12.37 14.79
C LEU A 67 35.60 13.06 13.85
N ASP A 68 35.11 13.86 12.90
CA ASP A 68 35.96 14.66 12.00
C ASP A 68 36.79 15.69 12.77
N MET A 69 36.19 16.42 13.71
CA MET A 69 36.90 17.36 14.59
C MET A 69 37.97 16.66 15.44
N ALA A 70 37.65 15.47 15.97
CA ALA A 70 38.59 14.68 16.75
C ALA A 70 39.75 14.11 15.90
N SER A 71 39.49 13.79 14.64
CA SER A 71 40.49 13.34 13.67
C SER A 71 41.44 14.48 13.28
N PHE A 72 40.90 15.69 13.05
CA PHE A 72 41.69 16.88 12.69
C PHE A 72 42.68 17.28 13.79
N ARG A 73 42.30 17.12 15.06
CA ARG A 73 43.18 17.42 16.22
C ARG A 73 44.36 16.43 16.35
N LYS A 74 44.28 15.25 15.76
CA LYS A 74 45.35 14.23 15.79
C LYS A 74 46.33 14.31 14.63
N MET A 75 46.17 15.25 13.70
CA MET A 75 47.13 15.43 12.62
C MET A 75 48.40 16.09 13.16
N PRO A 76 49.60 15.49 12.99
CA PRO A 76 50.84 16.16 13.33
C PRO A 76 51.01 17.41 12.45
N VAL A 77 51.43 18.51 13.07
CA VAL A 77 51.81 19.81 12.48
C VAL A 77 52.97 19.64 11.49
N VAL A 78 52.72 19.03 10.34
CA VAL A 78 53.72 18.83 9.27
C VAL A 78 53.21 19.31 7.91
N TRP A 79 51.90 19.56 7.76
CA TRP A 79 51.28 19.89 6.47
C TRP A 79 51.09 21.40 6.20
N LEU A 80 51.53 22.29 7.09
CA LEU A 80 51.42 23.75 6.92
C LEU A 80 52.69 24.42 6.34
N THR A 81 53.69 23.63 5.93
CA THR A 81 54.95 24.12 5.33
C THR A 81 55.25 23.42 4.02
N LEU A 82 54.50 23.71 2.96
CA LEU A 82 54.98 23.49 1.60
C LEU A 82 54.80 24.80 0.80
N PRO A 83 55.88 25.57 0.62
CA PRO A 83 55.94 26.57 -0.43
C PRO A 83 56.39 25.92 -1.74
N LEU A 84 55.67 26.19 -2.81
CA LEU A 84 56.23 26.43 -4.13
C LEU A 84 55.27 27.33 -4.90
#